data_AF-A0A662G6A3-F1
#
_entry.id   AF-A0A662G6A3-F1
#
_cell.length_a   1.000
_cell.length_b   1.000
_cell.length_c   1.000
_cell.angle_alpha   90.00
_cell.angle_beta   90.00
_cell.angle_gamma   90.00
#
_symmetry.space_group_name_H-M   'P 1'
#
loop_
_entity.id
_entity.type
_entity.pdbx_description
1 polymer ?
#
loop_
_entity_poly.entity_id
_entity_poly.type
_entity_poly.pdbx_seq_one_letter_code
_entity_poly.pdbx_strand_id
1 'polypeptide(L)'
;MSSIEKLILKHALRNAVRHGGKALPQIVLNKLLGERPELKKSIKDILPLIEKIVEKVNSMKLEDQKNLLNQISPEVAEKKVVEKKLPELPNTDKYKIIVTRFAPNPDFVLTLGNARPAILSYHYA
;
A
#
# COMPACT_ATOMS: atom_id res chain seq x y z
N MET A 1 -21.54 2.57 18.87
CA MET A 1 -20.82 1.75 17.88
C MET A 1 -20.07 0.65 18.60
N SER A 2 -20.28 -0.59 18.19
CA SER A 2 -19.52 -1.74 18.71
C SER A 2 -18.03 -1.64 18.32
N SER A 3 -17.15 -2.36 19.03
CA SER A 3 -15.71 -2.42 18.70
C SER A 3 -15.47 -2.87 17.25
N ILE A 4 -16.30 -3.79 16.75
CA ILE A 4 -16.25 -4.33 15.39
C ILE A 4 -16.68 -3.28 14.35
N GLU A 5 -17.74 -2.52 14.61
CA GLU A 5 -18.21 -1.46 13.69
C GLU A 5 -17.16 -0.39 13.46
N LYS A 6 -16.46 0.03 14.53
CA LYS A 6 -15.37 1.01 14.40
C LYS A 6 -14.23 0.47 13.53
N LEU A 7 -13.92 -0.82 13.67
CA LEU A 7 -12.87 -1.47 12.90
C LEU A 7 -13.23 -1.58 11.41
N ILE A 8 -14.47 -1.98 11.12
CA ILE A 8 -15.02 -2.02 9.75
C ILE A 8 -15.00 -0.61 9.13
N LEU A 9 -15.46 0.41 9.87
CA LEU A 9 -15.48 1.79 9.41
C LEU A 9 -14.08 2.31 9.10
N LYS A 10 -13.09 2.03 9.96
CA LYS A 10 -11.68 2.38 9.73
C LYS A 10 -11.15 1.77 8.44
N HIS A 11 -11.39 0.48 8.20
CA HIS A 11 -10.94 -0.20 6.99
C HIS A 11 -11.68 0.27 5.73
N ALA A 12 -12.98 0.52 5.82
CA ALA A 12 -13.78 1.07 4.74
C ALA A 12 -13.30 2.47 4.32
N LEU A 13 -13.12 3.39 5.28
CA LEU A 13 -12.60 4.74 5.00
C LEU A 13 -11.19 4.69 4.40
N ARG A 14 -10.30 3.85 4.95
CA ARG A 14 -8.95 3.68 4.42
C ARG A 14 -8.97 3.18 2.97
N ASN A 15 -9.84 2.24 2.65
CA ASN A 15 -9.99 1.73 1.28
C ASN A 15 -10.56 2.81 0.36
N ALA A 16 -11.65 3.49 0.75
CA ALA A 16 -12.25 4.56 -0.03
C ALA A 16 -11.26 5.68 -0.35
N VAL A 17 -10.55 6.21 0.65
CA VAL A 17 -9.58 7.30 0.47
C VAL A 17 -8.42 6.89 -0.44
N ARG A 18 -7.98 5.63 -0.40
CA ARG A 18 -6.92 5.12 -1.30
C ARG A 18 -7.40 4.94 -2.75
N HIS A 19 -8.68 4.73 -2.96
CA HIS A 19 -9.27 4.40 -4.25
C HIS A 19 -10.26 5.47 -4.75
N GLY A 20 -10.01 6.74 -4.42
CA GLY A 20 -10.75 7.86 -5.01
C GLY A 20 -12.20 7.98 -4.54
N GLY A 21 -12.50 7.54 -3.33
CA GLY A 21 -13.82 7.68 -2.72
C GLY A 21 -14.66 6.41 -2.70
N LYS A 22 -14.16 5.29 -3.27
CA LYS A 22 -14.88 4.02 -3.36
C LYS A 22 -14.22 2.92 -2.52
N ALA A 23 -14.96 2.39 -1.57
CA ALA A 23 -14.63 1.18 -0.83
C ALA A 23 -15.35 -0.04 -1.41
N LEU A 24 -14.71 -1.21 -1.31
CA LEU A 24 -15.26 -2.49 -1.73
C LEU A 24 -15.46 -3.43 -0.51
N PRO A 25 -16.66 -4.01 -0.31
CA PRO A 25 -16.95 -4.88 0.83
C PRO A 25 -15.96 -6.05 0.97
N GLN A 26 -15.59 -6.69 -0.13
CA GLN A 26 -14.66 -7.82 -0.13
C GLN A 26 -13.27 -7.42 0.38
N ILE A 27 -12.77 -6.24 0.03
CA ILE A 27 -11.46 -5.75 0.48
C ILE A 27 -11.50 -5.46 1.98
N VAL A 28 -12.59 -4.86 2.45
CA VAL A 28 -12.80 -4.58 3.88
C VAL A 28 -12.88 -5.87 4.68
N LEU A 29 -13.62 -6.87 4.20
CA LEU A 29 -13.70 -8.21 4.81
C LEU A 29 -12.32 -8.87 4.90
N ASN A 30 -11.58 -8.92 3.79
CA ASN A 30 -10.25 -9.52 3.76
C ASN A 30 -9.30 -8.83 4.76
N LYS A 31 -9.40 -7.50 4.88
CA LYS A 31 -8.55 -6.74 5.82
C LYS A 31 -8.95 -6.99 7.27
N LEU A 32 -10.25 -7.06 7.54
CA LEU A 32 -10.80 -7.39 8.86
C LEU A 32 -10.36 -8.78 9.32
N LEU A 33 -10.46 -9.80 8.45
CA LEU A 33 -10.05 -11.17 8.76
C LEU A 33 -8.54 -11.32 8.92
N GLY A 34 -7.75 -10.49 8.25
CA GLY A 34 -6.30 -10.44 8.44
C GLY A 34 -5.87 -9.88 9.79
N GLU A 35 -6.67 -8.99 10.38
CA GLU A 35 -6.42 -8.40 11.70
C GLU A 35 -7.08 -9.21 12.83
N ARG A 36 -8.23 -9.82 12.56
CA ARG A 36 -9.03 -10.63 13.50
C ARG A 36 -9.49 -11.94 12.88
N PRO A 37 -8.62 -12.96 12.85
CA PRO A 37 -8.91 -14.27 12.25
C PRO A 37 -10.10 -14.99 12.90
N GLU A 38 -10.38 -14.74 14.17
CA GLU A 38 -11.48 -15.32 14.95
C GLU A 38 -12.87 -15.01 14.36
N LEU A 39 -13.00 -13.90 13.64
CA LEU A 39 -14.25 -13.46 13.01
C LEU A 39 -14.66 -14.33 11.82
N LYS A 40 -13.81 -15.25 11.36
CA LYS A 40 -14.15 -16.22 10.28
C LYS A 40 -15.41 -17.03 10.58
N LYS A 41 -15.68 -17.32 11.86
CA LYS A 41 -16.86 -18.10 12.27
C LYS A 41 -18.17 -17.30 12.15
N SER A 42 -18.10 -15.98 12.17
CA SER A 42 -19.26 -15.07 12.18
C SER A 42 -19.37 -14.26 10.89
N ILE A 43 -18.78 -14.72 9.78
CA ILE A 43 -18.80 -14.00 8.50
C ILE A 43 -20.23 -13.68 8.07
N LYS A 44 -21.17 -14.62 8.25
CA LYS A 44 -22.58 -14.43 7.86
C LYS A 44 -23.24 -13.25 8.58
N ASP A 45 -22.85 -12.98 9.83
CA ASP A 45 -23.40 -11.90 10.64
C ASP A 45 -22.69 -10.56 10.36
N ILE A 46 -21.42 -10.62 9.97
CA ILE A 46 -20.57 -9.45 9.75
C ILE A 46 -20.74 -8.90 8.33
N LEU A 47 -21.02 -9.74 7.34
CA LEU A 47 -21.11 -9.33 5.94
C LEU A 47 -22.17 -8.22 5.71
N PRO A 48 -23.42 -8.34 6.23
CA PRO A 48 -24.42 -7.28 6.07
C PRO A 48 -24.00 -5.96 6.75
N LEU A 49 -23.27 -6.06 7.86
CA LEU A 49 -22.74 -4.91 8.57
C LEU A 49 -21.65 -4.21 7.77
N ILE A 50 -20.77 -4.98 7.12
CA ILE A 50 -19.75 -4.43 6.22
C ILE A 50 -20.40 -3.71 5.05
N GLU A 51 -21.38 -4.32 4.39
CA GLU A 51 -22.08 -3.74 3.24
C GLU A 51 -22.72 -2.40 3.61
N LYS A 52 -23.46 -2.36 4.73
CA LYS A 52 -24.08 -1.13 5.24
C LYS A 52 -23.07 -0.02 5.51
N ILE A 53 -21.93 -0.36 6.12
CA ILE A 53 -20.89 0.63 6.42
C ILE A 53 -20.20 1.11 5.14
N VAL A 54 -19.91 0.20 4.21
CA VAL A 54 -19.28 0.54 2.93
C VAL A 54 -20.19 1.44 2.09
N GLU A 55 -21.49 1.16 2.04
CA GLU A 55 -22.46 2.00 1.36
C GLU A 55 -22.51 3.41 1.98
N LYS A 56 -22.52 3.49 3.32
CA LYS A 56 -22.45 4.75 4.05
C LYS A 56 -21.17 5.54 3.75
N VAL A 57 -20.02 4.86 3.64
CA VAL A 57 -18.74 5.53 3.29
C VAL A 57 -18.77 6.00 1.84
N ASN A 58 -19.27 5.18 0.92
CA ASN A 58 -19.33 5.49 -0.51
C ASN A 58 -20.30 6.62 -0.85
N SER A 59 -21.28 6.90 0.01
CA SER A 59 -22.18 8.06 -0.15
C SER A 59 -21.59 9.37 0.36
N MET A 60 -20.47 9.35 1.10
CA MET A 60 -19.75 10.55 1.54
C MET A 60 -18.85 11.11 0.44
N LYS A 61 -18.61 12.42 0.47
CA LYS A 61 -17.58 13.04 -0.38
C LYS A 61 -16.18 12.61 0.09
N LEU A 62 -15.23 12.57 -0.84
CA LEU A 62 -13.84 12.18 -0.55
C LEU A 62 -13.19 13.04 0.54
N GLU A 63 -13.53 14.33 0.62
CA GLU A 63 -13.05 15.25 1.67
C GLU A 63 -13.58 14.87 3.05
N ASP A 64 -14.88 14.59 3.15
CA ASP A 64 -15.51 14.13 4.40
C ASP A 64 -14.94 12.78 4.84
N GLN A 65 -14.69 11.87 3.90
CA GLN A 65 -14.03 10.59 4.18
C GLN A 65 -12.62 10.79 4.75
N LYS A 66 -11.83 11.71 4.21
CA LYS A 66 -10.48 12.04 4.72
C LYS A 66 -10.55 12.65 6.12
N ASN A 67 -11.46 13.60 6.33
CA ASN A 67 -11.65 14.25 7.62
C ASN A 67 -12.05 13.23 8.70
N LEU A 68 -13.00 12.35 8.37
CA LEU A 68 -13.46 11.30 9.27
C LEU A 68 -12.35 10.25 9.54
N LEU A 69 -11.56 9.89 8.52
CA LEU A 69 -10.42 8.99 8.69
C LEU A 69 -9.35 9.60 9.62
N ASN A 70 -9.06 10.91 9.49
CA ASN A 70 -8.13 11.63 10.35
C ASN A 70 -8.58 11.64 11.81
N GLN A 71 -9.88 11.80 12.06
CA GLN A 71 -10.45 11.78 13.41
C GLN A 71 -10.39 10.38 14.05
N ILE A 72 -10.63 9.33 13.26
CA ILE A 72 -10.72 7.95 13.77
C ILE A 72 -9.34 7.29 13.89
N SER A 73 -8.43 7.57 12.95
CA SER A 73 -7.15 6.87 12.85
C SER A 73 -6.09 7.76 12.20
N PRO A 74 -5.57 8.77 12.91
CA PRO A 74 -4.56 9.70 12.37
C PRO A 74 -3.29 8.98 11.86
N GLU A 75 -2.87 7.89 12.53
CA GLU A 75 -1.71 7.08 12.12
C GLU A 75 -1.81 6.46 10.72
N VAL A 76 -3.03 6.32 10.19
CA VAL A 76 -3.30 5.58 8.95
C VAL A 76 -3.58 6.53 7.78
N ALA A 77 -3.86 7.80 8.07
CA ALA A 77 -4.11 8.83 7.08
C ALA A 77 -2.86 9.24 6.31
N GLU A 78 -1.69 9.15 6.94
CA GLU A 78 -0.42 9.41 6.28
C GLU A 78 -0.10 8.28 5.29
N LYS A 79 -0.27 8.58 4.00
CA LYS A 79 0.50 7.89 2.97
C LYS A 79 1.98 8.14 3.30
N LYS A 80 2.66 7.16 3.90
CA LYS A 80 4.09 6.99 3.64
C LYS A 80 4.20 6.67 2.14
N VAL A 81 4.31 7.72 1.33
CA VAL A 81 4.86 7.61 -0.02
C VAL A 81 6.32 7.24 0.21
N VAL A 82 6.57 5.94 0.39
CA VAL A 82 7.93 5.43 0.30
C VAL A 82 8.28 5.59 -1.17
N GLU A 83 8.93 6.70 -1.51
CA GLU A 83 9.59 6.82 -2.80
C GLU A 83 10.48 5.58 -2.93
N LYS A 84 10.21 4.76 -3.95
CA LYS A 84 11.06 3.61 -4.27
C LYS A 84 12.36 4.14 -4.87
N LYS A 85 13.21 4.70 -4.02
CA LYS A 85 14.58 5.08 -4.34
C LYS A 85 15.46 3.84 -4.31
N LEU A 86 16.50 3.85 -5.13
CA LEU A 86 17.56 2.86 -5.02
C LEU A 86 18.25 3.05 -3.65
N PRO A 87 18.59 1.96 -2.95
CA PRO A 87 19.35 2.07 -1.70
C PRO A 87 20.72 2.69 -1.97
N GLU A 88 21.32 3.35 -0.98
CA GLU A 88 22.68 3.85 -1.11
C GLU A 88 23.69 2.69 -1.20
N LEU A 89 24.78 2.88 -1.94
CA LEU A 89 25.87 1.90 -1.98
C LEU A 89 26.62 1.89 -0.64
N PRO A 90 27.10 0.73 -0.17
CA PRO A 90 27.90 0.67 1.05
C PRO A 90 29.29 1.30 0.82
N ASN A 91 29.84 1.93 1.86
CA ASN A 91 31.18 2.55 1.85
C ASN A 91 31.38 3.67 0.81
N THR A 92 30.32 4.39 0.44
CA THR A 92 30.41 5.53 -0.51
C THR A 92 31.35 6.63 -0.02
N ASP A 93 31.48 6.79 1.29
CA ASP A 93 32.38 7.72 1.99
C ASP A 93 33.86 7.40 1.79
N LYS A 94 34.21 6.13 1.49
CA LYS A 94 35.61 5.72 1.31
C LYS A 94 36.21 6.07 -0.04
N TYR A 95 35.37 6.44 -1.03
CA TYR A 95 35.79 6.63 -2.41
C TYR A 95 35.30 7.96 -2.95
N LYS A 96 36.21 8.75 -3.55
CA LYS A 96 35.87 10.02 -4.19
C LYS A 96 35.00 9.85 -5.44
N ILE A 97 35.16 8.73 -6.15
CA ILE A 97 34.48 8.41 -7.40
C ILE A 97 34.11 6.93 -7.38
N ILE A 98 32.86 6.61 -7.72
CA ILE A 98 32.35 5.25 -7.85
C ILE A 98 32.05 5.02 -9.32
N VAL A 99 32.64 3.97 -9.90
CA VAL A 99 32.39 3.57 -11.29
C VAL A 99 31.71 2.22 -11.28
N THR A 100 30.53 2.13 -11.90
CA THR A 100 29.77 0.89 -11.99
C THR A 100 29.89 0.27 -13.38
N ARG A 101 29.82 -1.07 -13.44
CA ARG A 101 29.70 -1.85 -14.67
C ARG A 101 28.79 -3.03 -14.36
N PHE A 102 27.86 -3.33 -15.26
CA PHE A 102 27.10 -4.57 -15.16
C PHE A 102 27.92 -5.77 -15.60
N ALA A 103 27.70 -6.92 -14.97
CA ALA A 103 28.44 -8.13 -15.27
C ALA A 103 28.30 -8.53 -16.74
N PRO A 104 29.39 -8.91 -17.43
CA PRO A 104 29.29 -9.44 -18.79
C PRO A 104 28.56 -10.78 -18.75
N ASN A 105 27.62 -10.98 -19.68
CA ASN A 105 26.98 -12.28 -19.84
C ASN A 105 28.00 -13.28 -20.44
N PRO A 106 27.90 -14.59 -20.12
CA PRO A 106 28.78 -15.63 -20.64
C PRO A 106 28.88 -15.63 -22.17
N ASP A 107 27.78 -15.31 -22.85
CA ASP A 107 27.67 -15.36 -24.30
C ASP A 107 28.11 -14.05 -25.01
N PHE A 108 28.53 -13.04 -24.24
CA PHE A 108 29.05 -11.70 -24.63
C PHE A 108 28.23 -10.84 -25.61
N VAL A 109 27.21 -11.40 -26.28
CA VAL A 109 26.35 -10.67 -27.21
C VAL A 109 25.43 -9.73 -26.44
N LEU A 110 25.51 -8.43 -26.76
CA LEU A 110 24.60 -7.43 -26.22
C LEU A 110 23.23 -7.58 -26.91
N THR A 111 22.20 -7.71 -26.09
CA THR A 111 20.80 -7.78 -26.51
C THR A 111 19.99 -6.74 -25.73
N LEU A 112 18.72 -6.55 -26.11
CA LEU A 112 17.80 -5.69 -25.34
C LEU A 112 17.66 -6.10 -23.87
N GLY A 113 17.89 -7.38 -23.53
CA GLY A 113 17.89 -7.86 -22.15
C GLY A 113 18.97 -7.19 -21.28
N ASN A 114 20.07 -6.73 -21.88
CA ASN A 114 21.14 -6.03 -21.17
C ASN A 114 20.76 -4.60 -20.76
N ALA A 115 19.65 -4.04 -21.26
CA ALA A 115 19.19 -2.71 -20.87
C ALA A 115 18.88 -2.63 -19.35
N ARG A 116 18.28 -3.68 -18.77
CA ARG A 116 17.93 -3.70 -17.36
C ARG A 116 19.15 -3.52 -16.43
N PRO A 117 20.21 -4.33 -16.53
CA PRO A 117 21.39 -4.13 -15.69
C PRO A 117 22.19 -2.87 -16.07
N ALA A 118 22.17 -2.44 -17.35
CA ALA A 118 22.80 -1.19 -17.76
C ALA A 118 22.15 0.06 -17.13
N ILE A 119 20.83 0.13 -17.10
CA ILE A 119 20.08 1.22 -16.47
C ILE A 119 20.35 1.25 -14.95
N LEU A 120 20.43 0.07 -14.30
CA LEU A 120 20.78 0.00 -12.89
C LEU A 120 22.19 0.53 -12.62
N SER A 121 23.18 0.14 -13.44
CA SER A 121 24.54 0.68 -13.34
C SER A 121 24.55 2.20 -13.55
N TYR A 122 23.85 2.71 -14.56
CA TYR A 122 23.74 4.14 -14.83
C TYR A 122 23.17 4.93 -13.64
N HIS A 123 22.14 4.41 -12.95
CA HIS A 123 21.58 5.10 -11.80
C HIS A 123 22.51 5.15 -10.56
N TYR A 124 23.53 4.31 -10.52
CA TYR A 124 24.52 4.26 -9.43
C TYR A 124 25.87 4.92 -9.77
N ALA A 125 26.10 5.25 -11.05
CA ALA A 125 27.29 5.96 -11.53
C ALA A 125 27.10 7.48 -11.43
#